data_AF-A0A1H8BYN6-F1
#
_entry.id   AF-A0A1H8BYN6-F1
#
_cell.length_a   1.000
_cell.length_b   1.000
_cell.length_c   1.000
_cell.angle_alpha   90.00
_cell.angle_beta   90.00
_cell.angle_gamma   90.00
#
_symmetry.space_group_name_H-M   'P 1'
#
loop_
_entity.id
_entity.type
_entity.pdbx_description
1 polymer ?
#
loop_
_entity_poly.entity_id
_entity_poly.type
_entity_poly.pdbx_seq_one_letter_code
_entity_poly.pdbx_strand_id
1 'polypeptide(L)'
;MKKYLMTGVAAVAFAATLTSCSKAGDLYDEGKVEEQKIASVTEKYDDAFIKAFGQPAANQDWGFASRKLPASFGAGTRTSQTNSNQWGTNQWDGRYLNYPKPADITPEEREAVLAVFNQKGKESYKDLVNLRNFFVQQVYCGPNGSKMNQLACVTNWVNVNANSWPEKWEQGDTYTDDEVNNFNTGKYSGNAEQGCMLMFNSSTSDWSFKTSQSGGQRIYGHWRMEKINGNYYVGLDHEAWRQAPANANEEDKRDFIYNDWIIKIVPGVGTIIEPERYTVRIICEDLMASNSSDFDFNDVVFDASYVKGQTKTYITVKAAGGTIPLYIEGNEVHKLFQDQYPNDGIILPADGVKGTMINTRATGGVEVGDATLIIDRIIAPWDIAITINNGGTTIPLKAEVGSPAAKIAVNPSFDWLDERADITKVCPNFSSYVQDTTVNWY
;
A
#
# COMPACT_ATOMS: atom_id res chain seq x y z
N MET A 1 -22.45 2.80 66.76
CA MET A 1 -21.52 3.27 65.70
C MET A 1 -21.42 2.15 64.66
N LYS A 2 -22.15 2.28 63.54
CA LYS A 2 -21.66 2.42 62.13
C LYS A 2 -20.79 1.23 61.68
N LYS A 3 -21.07 0.50 60.59
CA LYS A 3 -21.57 0.91 59.27
C LYS A 3 -22.42 -0.17 58.57
N TYR A 4 -23.33 0.32 57.75
CA TYR A 4 -24.19 -0.40 56.80
C TYR A 4 -23.38 -1.01 55.64
N LEU A 5 -23.74 -2.23 55.22
CA LEU A 5 -23.53 -2.73 53.87
C LEU A 5 -24.92 -3.05 53.30
N MET A 6 -25.38 -2.22 52.36
CA MET A 6 -26.67 -2.39 51.70
C MET A 6 -26.62 -3.57 50.73
N THR A 7 -27.66 -4.37 50.86
CA THR A 7 -28.14 -5.46 50.01
C THR A 7 -28.88 -4.89 48.79
N GLY A 8 -28.84 -5.59 47.65
CA GLY A 8 -29.73 -5.37 46.49
C GLY A 8 -29.06 -5.78 45.16
N VAL A 9 -29.04 -7.07 44.74
CA VAL A 9 -30.11 -7.81 44.00
C VAL A 9 -30.29 -7.23 42.57
N ALA A 10 -30.20 -7.93 41.44
CA ALA A 10 -30.25 -9.36 41.12
C ALA A 10 -29.50 -9.67 39.81
N ALA A 11 -28.82 -10.82 39.80
CA ALA A 11 -28.47 -11.57 38.61
C ALA A 11 -29.73 -12.03 37.86
N VAL A 12 -29.79 -11.76 36.56
CA VAL A 12 -30.83 -12.29 35.67
C VAL A 12 -30.21 -13.26 34.68
N ALA A 13 -30.49 -14.55 34.95
CA ALA A 13 -30.68 -15.66 34.03
C ALA A 13 -29.58 -16.03 33.00
N PHE A 14 -28.60 -16.82 33.45
CA PHE A 14 -28.05 -17.91 32.65
C PHE A 14 -28.46 -19.23 33.30
N ALA A 15 -29.60 -19.77 32.88
CA ALA A 15 -30.06 -21.10 33.29
C ALA A 15 -30.39 -21.91 32.02
N ALA A 16 -29.86 -23.14 32.00
CA ALA A 16 -29.87 -24.18 30.95
C ALA A 16 -28.63 -24.10 30.02
N THR A 17 -27.61 -24.96 30.11
CA THR A 17 -27.58 -26.38 30.50
C THR A 17 -26.23 -26.76 31.15
N LEU A 18 -26.22 -27.06 32.45
CA LEU A 18 -25.12 -27.79 33.10
C LEU A 18 -25.65 -29.12 33.62
N THR A 19 -25.75 -30.11 32.72
CA THR A 19 -25.89 -31.51 33.11
C THR A 19 -24.56 -32.20 32.92
N SER A 20 -23.76 -32.28 33.99
CA SER A 20 -22.74 -33.32 34.17
C SER A 20 -22.17 -33.24 35.58
N CYS A 21 -22.39 -34.29 36.36
CA CYS A 21 -21.80 -34.50 37.67
C CYS A 21 -20.27 -34.59 37.59
N SER A 22 -19.54 -33.68 38.22
CA SER A 22 -18.19 -33.98 38.73
C SER A 22 -17.80 -33.10 39.92
N LYS A 23 -17.64 -33.78 41.05
CA LYS A 23 -16.83 -33.53 42.26
C LYS A 23 -16.47 -32.09 42.66
N ALA A 24 -16.77 -31.81 43.93
CA ALA A 24 -16.30 -30.68 44.74
C ALA A 24 -14.86 -30.25 44.42
N GLY A 25 -14.71 -28.99 44.00
CA GLY A 25 -13.40 -28.38 43.76
C GLY A 25 -13.35 -27.16 42.85
N ASP A 26 -14.43 -26.80 42.13
CA ASP A 26 -14.41 -25.63 41.25
C ASP A 26 -14.54 -24.33 42.06
N LEU A 27 -13.39 -23.85 42.53
CA LEU A 27 -13.20 -22.45 42.89
C LEU A 27 -13.54 -21.61 41.66
N TYR A 28 -14.39 -20.61 41.86
CA TYR A 28 -14.73 -19.62 40.83
C TYR A 28 -13.45 -19.02 40.24
N ASP A 29 -13.26 -19.23 38.95
CA ASP A 29 -12.12 -18.75 38.18
C ASP A 29 -12.64 -17.71 37.18
N GLU A 30 -12.44 -16.44 37.50
CA GLU A 30 -12.88 -15.30 36.68
C GLU A 30 -12.35 -15.39 35.24
N GLY A 31 -11.14 -15.90 35.06
CA GLY A 31 -10.53 -16.07 33.74
C GLY A 31 -11.29 -17.09 32.88
N LYS A 32 -11.70 -18.22 33.46
CA LYS A 32 -12.50 -19.23 32.74
C LYS A 32 -13.88 -18.73 32.36
N VAL A 33 -14.51 -17.90 33.19
CA VAL A 33 -15.81 -17.29 32.87
C VAL A 33 -15.68 -16.31 31.71
N GLU A 34 -14.60 -15.52 31.68
CA GLU A 34 -14.33 -14.58 30.57
C GLU A 34 -14.03 -15.32 29.26
N GLU A 35 -13.21 -16.37 29.30
CA GLU A 35 -12.94 -17.24 28.14
C GLU A 35 -14.22 -17.87 27.57
N GLN A 36 -15.12 -18.35 28.43
CA GLN A 36 -16.41 -18.91 28.01
C GLN A 36 -17.32 -17.87 27.36
N LYS A 37 -17.32 -16.62 27.86
CA LYS A 37 -18.08 -15.52 27.24
C LYS A 37 -17.55 -15.23 25.84
N ILE A 38 -16.23 -15.08 25.70
CA ILE A 38 -15.56 -14.84 24.41
C ILE A 38 -15.91 -15.94 23.41
N ALA A 39 -15.79 -17.21 23.82
CA ALA A 39 -16.14 -18.36 22.99
C ALA A 39 -17.61 -18.29 22.56
N SER A 40 -18.53 -18.03 23.50
CA SER A 40 -19.97 -18.00 23.20
C SER A 40 -20.40 -16.89 22.24
N VAL A 41 -19.72 -15.74 22.25
CA VAL A 41 -19.98 -14.63 21.30
C VAL A 41 -19.42 -14.99 19.93
N THR A 42 -18.18 -15.49 19.90
CA THR A 42 -17.49 -15.85 18.64
C THR A 42 -18.20 -17.01 17.94
N GLU A 43 -18.61 -18.06 18.65
CA GLU A 43 -19.34 -19.20 18.06
C GLU A 43 -20.67 -18.78 17.42
N LYS A 44 -21.43 -17.88 18.06
CA LYS A 44 -22.69 -17.38 17.51
C LYS A 44 -22.48 -16.57 16.23
N TYR A 45 -21.44 -15.73 16.23
CA TYR A 45 -21.05 -14.96 15.05
C TYR A 45 -20.62 -15.89 13.91
N ASP A 46 -19.75 -16.87 14.20
CA ASP A 46 -19.25 -17.84 13.24
C ASP A 46 -20.39 -18.66 12.63
N ASP A 47 -21.34 -19.14 13.45
CA ASP A 47 -22.53 -19.85 12.99
C ASP A 47 -23.40 -18.96 12.07
N ALA A 48 -23.59 -17.69 12.43
CA ALA A 48 -24.34 -16.74 11.61
C ALA A 48 -23.65 -16.45 10.27
N PHE A 49 -22.33 -16.26 10.29
CA PHE A 49 -21.51 -16.03 9.11
C PHE A 49 -21.55 -17.23 8.17
N ILE A 50 -21.31 -18.44 8.69
CA ILE A 50 -21.33 -19.68 7.90
C ILE A 50 -22.73 -19.92 7.32
N LYS A 51 -23.78 -19.63 8.08
CA LYS A 51 -25.16 -19.72 7.58
C LYS A 51 -25.43 -18.71 6.45
N ALA A 52 -24.84 -17.52 6.50
CA ALA A 52 -25.02 -16.49 5.49
C ALA A 52 -24.22 -16.76 4.20
N PHE A 53 -22.95 -17.17 4.32
CA PHE A 53 -22.02 -17.20 3.19
C PHE A 53 -21.42 -18.59 2.86
N GLY A 54 -21.64 -19.56 3.74
CA GLY A 54 -21.02 -20.89 3.67
C GLY A 54 -19.68 -20.97 4.39
N GLN A 55 -19.11 -22.17 4.43
CA GLN A 55 -17.83 -22.43 5.10
C GLN A 55 -16.69 -21.73 4.33
N PRO A 56 -15.84 -20.94 5.00
CA PRO A 56 -14.68 -20.35 4.35
C PRO A 56 -13.74 -21.41 3.77
N ALA A 57 -13.10 -21.09 2.65
CA ALA A 57 -12.05 -21.93 2.06
C ALA A 57 -10.89 -22.09 3.06
N ALA A 58 -10.26 -23.26 3.12
CA ALA A 58 -9.15 -23.49 4.07
C ALA A 58 -7.95 -22.54 3.90
N ASN A 59 -7.81 -21.91 2.72
CA ASN A 59 -6.77 -20.93 2.39
C ASN A 59 -7.29 -19.48 2.37
N GLN A 60 -8.54 -19.23 2.81
CA GLN A 60 -9.14 -17.91 2.87
C GLN A 60 -8.39 -17.04 3.87
N ASP A 61 -7.76 -15.96 3.38
CA ASP A 61 -6.90 -15.06 4.13
C ASP A 61 -7.53 -13.69 4.40
N TRP A 62 -8.74 -13.45 3.87
CA TRP A 62 -9.49 -12.20 4.01
C TRP A 62 -8.73 -10.97 3.51
N GLY A 63 -7.82 -11.18 2.55
CA GLY A 63 -6.96 -10.13 1.99
C GLY A 63 -5.67 -9.86 2.78
N PHE A 64 -5.40 -10.62 3.85
CA PHE A 64 -4.24 -10.41 4.72
C PHE A 64 -2.98 -11.23 4.35
N ALA A 65 -3.07 -12.37 3.65
CA ALA A 65 -1.90 -13.15 3.22
C ALA A 65 -1.31 -12.67 1.88
N SER A 66 -2.11 -12.06 1.01
CA SER A 66 -1.67 -11.44 -0.25
C SER A 66 -1.05 -10.06 -0.10
N ARG A 67 -1.15 -9.44 1.09
CA ARG A 67 -0.58 -8.12 1.41
C ARG A 67 0.39 -8.16 2.57
N LYS A 68 1.28 -9.17 2.61
CA LYS A 68 2.54 -9.01 3.35
C LYS A 68 3.12 -7.67 2.90
N LEU A 69 3.32 -6.72 3.83
CA LEU A 69 4.29 -5.64 3.68
C LEU A 69 5.47 -6.28 2.96
N PRO A 70 5.89 -5.76 1.80
CA PRO A 70 6.92 -6.41 1.02
C PRO A 70 8.07 -6.73 1.97
N ALA A 71 8.28 -8.03 2.21
CA ALA A 71 9.42 -8.50 2.95
C ALA A 71 10.61 -7.84 2.26
N SER A 72 11.38 -7.06 3.01
CA SER A 72 12.56 -6.31 2.57
C SER A 72 13.09 -6.88 1.25
N PHE A 73 12.84 -6.20 0.13
CA PHE A 73 13.21 -6.70 -1.21
C PHE A 73 14.73 -6.90 -1.22
N GLY A 74 15.16 -8.14 -1.01
CA GLY A 74 16.54 -8.56 -1.19
C GLY A 74 16.91 -8.38 -2.66
N ALA A 75 17.95 -7.59 -2.89
CA ALA A 75 18.49 -7.34 -4.22
C ALA A 75 18.98 -8.65 -4.85
N GLY A 76 18.36 -9.05 -5.96
CA GLY A 76 18.85 -10.14 -6.81
C GLY A 76 19.49 -9.57 -8.06
N THR A 77 20.81 -9.72 -8.20
CA THR A 77 21.54 -9.43 -9.44
C THR A 77 21.05 -10.39 -10.54
N ARG A 78 20.47 -9.87 -11.63
CA ARG A 78 20.09 -10.68 -12.81
C ARG A 78 21.18 -10.58 -13.86
N THR A 79 21.73 -11.71 -14.29
CA THR A 79 22.71 -11.78 -15.40
C THR A 79 22.04 -11.64 -16.77
N SER A 80 22.84 -11.21 -17.75
CA SER A 80 22.45 -10.58 -19.01
C SER A 80 21.35 -11.28 -19.84
N GLN A 81 20.31 -10.53 -20.19
CA GLN A 81 19.67 -10.66 -21.50
C GLN A 81 19.55 -9.27 -22.12
N THR A 82 20.46 -8.99 -23.05
CA THR A 82 20.44 -7.82 -23.92
C THR A 82 19.18 -7.88 -24.79
N ASN A 83 18.17 -7.10 -24.42
CA ASN A 83 17.06 -6.67 -25.29
C ASN A 83 15.87 -7.62 -25.48
N SER A 84 15.55 -8.53 -24.55
CA SER A 84 14.25 -9.23 -24.64
C SER A 84 13.13 -8.36 -24.04
N ASN A 85 12.12 -8.09 -24.84
CA ASN A 85 10.88 -7.39 -24.51
C ASN A 85 10.15 -8.12 -23.35
N GLN A 86 10.53 -7.88 -22.09
CA GLN A 86 10.04 -8.59 -20.90
C GLN A 86 8.58 -8.28 -20.48
N TRP A 87 7.84 -7.54 -21.31
CA TRP A 87 6.44 -7.17 -21.08
C TRP A 87 5.45 -8.23 -21.60
N GLY A 88 5.88 -9.13 -22.50
CA GLY A 88 5.04 -10.17 -23.09
C GLY A 88 5.27 -11.59 -22.58
N THR A 89 6.52 -11.96 -22.26
CA THR A 89 6.86 -13.29 -21.72
C THR A 89 8.27 -13.27 -21.16
N ASN A 90 8.50 -13.68 -19.92
CA ASN A 90 9.80 -14.25 -19.57
C ASN A 90 9.65 -15.51 -18.70
N GLN A 91 10.44 -16.51 -19.07
CA GLN A 91 10.14 -17.94 -18.96
C GLN A 91 10.83 -18.60 -17.75
N TRP A 92 11.06 -17.86 -16.64
CA TRP A 92 11.89 -18.37 -15.54
C TRP A 92 11.15 -18.69 -14.23
N ASP A 93 9.97 -18.13 -13.97
CA ASP A 93 9.22 -18.44 -12.73
C ASP A 93 7.71 -18.70 -12.91
N GLY A 94 7.24 -18.78 -14.16
CA GLY A 94 5.83 -19.01 -14.47
C GLY A 94 4.89 -17.87 -14.09
N ARG A 95 5.38 -16.71 -13.62
CA ARG A 95 4.54 -15.55 -13.29
C ARG A 95 4.46 -14.59 -14.48
N TYR A 96 3.26 -14.48 -15.04
CA TYR A 96 2.93 -13.52 -16.07
C TYR A 96 2.86 -12.11 -15.49
N LEU A 97 3.91 -11.32 -15.71
CA LEU A 97 3.87 -9.88 -15.50
C LEU A 97 3.22 -9.24 -16.74
N ASN A 98 1.90 -9.39 -16.91
CA ASN A 98 1.10 -8.83 -18.00
C ASN A 98 1.03 -7.28 -17.90
N TYR A 99 2.17 -6.59 -18.07
CA TYR A 99 2.19 -5.13 -18.11
C TYR A 99 1.70 -4.64 -19.49
N PRO A 100 0.60 -3.88 -19.56
CA PRO A 100 0.16 -3.29 -20.82
C PRO A 100 1.21 -2.27 -21.27
N LYS A 101 1.62 -2.35 -22.55
CA LYS A 101 2.52 -1.39 -23.16
C LYS A 101 1.92 0.02 -23.05
N PRO A 102 2.69 1.04 -22.63
CA PRO A 102 2.26 2.42 -22.70
C PRO A 102 1.88 2.86 -24.12
N ALA A 103 0.95 3.82 -24.20
CA ALA A 103 0.66 4.51 -25.45
C ALA A 103 1.93 5.15 -26.03
N ASP A 104 2.02 5.20 -27.36
CA ASP A 104 3.14 5.83 -28.04
C ASP A 104 3.12 7.35 -27.82
N ILE A 105 4.31 7.96 -27.80
CA ILE A 105 4.48 9.42 -27.64
C ILE A 105 4.02 10.12 -28.91
N THR A 106 3.10 11.07 -28.78
CA THR A 106 2.59 11.85 -29.91
C THR A 106 3.60 12.91 -30.37
N PRO A 107 3.56 13.36 -31.65
CA PRO A 107 4.38 14.48 -32.12
C PRO A 107 4.18 15.75 -31.29
N GLU A 108 2.94 16.06 -30.91
CA GLU A 108 2.58 17.25 -30.13
C GLU A 108 3.16 17.18 -28.71
N GLU A 109 3.08 16.01 -28.07
CA GLU A 109 3.71 15.76 -26.78
C GLU A 109 5.23 15.95 -26.87
N ARG A 110 5.86 15.42 -27.93
CA ARG A 110 7.30 15.57 -28.15
C ARG A 110 7.70 17.03 -28.31
N GLU A 111 6.97 17.80 -29.11
CA GLU A 111 7.25 19.23 -29.31
C GLU A 111 7.15 20.02 -28.00
N ALA A 112 6.11 19.76 -27.20
CA ALA A 112 5.93 20.40 -25.90
C ALA A 112 7.07 20.07 -24.93
N VAL A 113 7.52 18.82 -24.90
CA VAL A 113 8.64 18.36 -24.06
C VAL A 113 9.96 18.98 -24.51
N LEU A 114 10.24 18.97 -25.82
CA LEU A 114 11.45 19.57 -26.39
C LEU A 114 11.56 21.07 -26.09
N ALA A 115 10.45 21.81 -26.13
CA ALA A 115 10.42 23.23 -25.80
C ALA A 115 10.92 23.52 -24.38
N VAL A 116 10.73 22.60 -23.44
CA VAL A 116 11.17 22.71 -22.04
C VAL A 116 12.63 22.30 -21.87
N PHE A 117 13.05 21.19 -22.47
CA PHE A 117 14.39 20.62 -22.28
C PHE A 117 15.48 21.23 -23.18
N ASN A 118 15.11 21.96 -24.24
CA ASN A 118 16.05 22.75 -25.06
C ASN A 118 16.50 24.07 -24.38
N GLN A 119 16.09 24.31 -23.14
CA GLN A 119 16.48 25.48 -22.36
C GLN A 119 17.49 25.07 -21.29
N LYS A 120 18.41 25.98 -20.96
CA LYS A 120 19.33 25.78 -19.84
C LYS A 120 18.55 25.57 -18.55
N GLY A 121 18.92 24.54 -17.79
CA GLY A 121 18.26 24.18 -16.54
C GLY A 121 19.27 23.93 -15.41
N LYS A 122 18.73 23.67 -14.22
CA LYS A 122 19.50 23.14 -13.09
C LYS A 122 19.20 21.65 -12.94
N GLU A 123 20.17 20.90 -12.43
CA GLU A 123 19.97 19.51 -12.07
C GLU A 123 18.85 19.42 -11.04
N SER A 124 17.97 18.43 -11.23
CA SER A 124 16.86 18.20 -10.31
C SER A 124 17.17 16.94 -9.54
N TYR A 125 17.69 17.08 -8.33
CA TYR A 125 17.89 15.93 -7.46
C TYR A 125 16.58 15.69 -6.69
N LYS A 126 15.86 14.62 -7.04
CA LYS A 126 14.96 13.83 -6.16
C LYS A 126 13.51 14.23 -5.82
N ASP A 127 12.86 15.26 -6.37
CA ASP A 127 11.59 15.71 -5.73
C ASP A 127 10.25 15.45 -6.45
N LEU A 128 10.23 14.97 -7.70
CA LEU A 128 8.98 14.92 -8.49
C LEU A 128 8.26 13.58 -8.49
N VAL A 129 8.98 12.47 -8.64
CA VAL A 129 8.42 11.12 -8.60
C VAL A 129 9.53 10.09 -8.38
N ASN A 130 9.31 9.12 -7.50
CA ASN A 130 10.16 7.94 -7.37
C ASN A 130 9.34 6.66 -7.62
N LEU A 131 9.54 6.03 -8.78
CA LEU A 131 8.83 4.82 -9.21
C LEU A 131 9.71 3.58 -9.12
N ARG A 132 9.12 2.44 -8.77
CA ARG A 132 9.83 1.14 -8.68
C ARG A 132 9.75 0.29 -9.95
N ASN A 133 8.58 0.21 -10.56
CA ASN A 133 8.37 -0.46 -11.84
C ASN A 133 7.87 0.59 -12.80
N PHE A 134 8.56 0.87 -13.89
CA PHE A 134 8.11 1.92 -14.80
C PHE A 134 8.67 1.69 -16.18
N PHE A 135 7.92 2.10 -17.17
CA PHE A 135 8.42 2.17 -18.52
C PHE A 135 9.21 3.45 -18.71
N VAL A 136 10.34 3.32 -19.38
CA VAL A 136 11.08 4.43 -19.98
C VAL A 136 10.80 4.43 -21.47
N GLN A 137 10.29 5.54 -21.99
CA GLN A 137 10.08 5.75 -23.42
C GLN A 137 10.98 6.88 -23.91
N GLN A 138 11.86 6.62 -24.89
CA GLN A 138 12.72 7.66 -25.45
C GLN A 138 11.88 8.66 -26.26
N VAL A 139 11.84 9.91 -25.78
CA VAL A 139 11.15 11.04 -26.42
C VAL A 139 12.04 11.67 -27.48
N TYR A 140 13.33 11.82 -27.17
CA TYR A 140 14.30 12.46 -28.04
C TYR A 140 15.72 11.94 -27.77
N CYS A 141 16.54 11.90 -28.82
CA CYS A 141 17.96 11.60 -28.78
C CYS A 141 18.68 12.76 -29.48
N GLY A 142 19.37 13.56 -28.69
CA GLY A 142 20.04 14.78 -29.12
C GLY A 142 21.42 14.54 -29.74
N PRO A 143 22.16 15.62 -30.02
CA PRO A 143 23.46 15.55 -30.69
C PRO A 143 24.48 14.65 -30.00
N ASN A 144 24.48 14.58 -28.66
CA ASN A 144 25.37 13.68 -27.91
C ASN A 144 24.73 12.34 -27.55
N GLY A 145 23.45 12.13 -27.86
CA GLY A 145 22.72 10.93 -27.46
C GLY A 145 23.25 9.64 -28.09
N SER A 146 23.98 9.70 -29.21
CA SER A 146 24.68 8.54 -29.79
C SER A 146 25.93 8.14 -29.00
N LYS A 147 26.50 9.06 -28.21
CA LYS A 147 27.69 8.85 -27.37
C LYS A 147 27.32 8.18 -26.05
N MET A 148 26.12 8.41 -25.55
CA MET A 148 25.53 7.70 -24.40
C MET A 148 25.12 6.31 -24.88
N ASN A 149 25.31 5.24 -24.11
CA ASN A 149 25.08 3.84 -24.56
C ASN A 149 24.09 3.07 -23.69
N GLN A 150 24.23 3.21 -22.37
CA GLN A 150 23.41 2.50 -21.39
C GLN A 150 22.71 3.53 -20.52
N LEU A 151 21.39 3.47 -20.46
CA LEU A 151 20.60 4.18 -19.47
C LEU A 151 20.58 3.35 -18.19
N ALA A 152 20.70 3.99 -17.04
CA ALA A 152 20.65 3.30 -15.76
C ALA A 152 19.92 4.11 -14.69
N CYS A 153 19.33 3.40 -13.76
CA CYS A 153 18.66 3.95 -12.60
C CYS A 153 19.05 3.11 -11.37
N VAL A 154 19.21 3.77 -10.22
CA VAL A 154 19.64 3.08 -9.00
C VAL A 154 18.57 2.08 -8.52
N THR A 155 18.99 0.90 -8.04
CA THR A 155 18.12 -0.07 -7.36
C THR A 155 18.48 -0.07 -5.88
N ASN A 156 17.59 0.47 -5.03
CA ASN A 156 17.76 0.64 -3.57
C ASN A 156 18.96 1.48 -3.08
N TRP A 157 18.63 2.65 -2.54
CA TRP A 157 19.42 3.33 -1.51
C TRP A 157 19.29 2.52 -0.20
N VAL A 158 20.27 1.68 0.13
CA VAL A 158 20.40 1.18 1.50
C VAL A 158 21.01 2.32 2.30
N ASN A 159 20.33 2.77 3.37
CA ASN A 159 20.76 3.84 4.26
C ASN A 159 22.26 3.78 4.59
N VAL A 160 23.03 4.69 4.01
CA VAL A 160 24.29 5.17 4.58
C VAL A 160 24.25 6.70 4.58
N ASN A 161 23.92 7.26 5.75
CA ASN A 161 24.05 8.66 6.18
C ASN A 161 23.80 9.77 5.14
N ALA A 162 22.62 10.38 5.26
CA ALA A 162 22.08 11.44 4.41
C ALA A 162 22.79 12.82 4.45
N ASN A 163 24.06 12.94 4.83
CA ASN A 163 24.71 14.26 4.98
C ASN A 163 26.07 14.42 4.29
N SER A 164 26.33 13.70 3.21
CA SER A 164 27.55 13.91 2.44
C SER A 164 27.27 13.86 0.94
N TRP A 165 27.47 14.99 0.25
CA TRP A 165 27.90 14.95 -1.15
C TRP A 165 29.17 14.09 -1.22
N PRO A 166 29.35 13.20 -2.21
CA PRO A 166 30.38 12.19 -2.15
C PRO A 166 31.73 12.79 -2.53
N GLU A 167 32.40 13.41 -1.57
CA GLU A 167 33.78 13.88 -1.76
C GLU A 167 34.83 12.78 -1.53
N LYS A 168 34.42 11.55 -1.12
CA LYS A 168 35.30 10.38 -1.10
C LYS A 168 34.54 9.11 -1.44
N TRP A 169 34.94 8.49 -2.55
CA TRP A 169 34.65 7.10 -2.86
C TRP A 169 35.36 6.21 -1.84
N GLU A 170 34.63 5.67 -0.86
CA GLU A 170 35.17 4.58 -0.05
C GLU A 170 34.96 3.24 -0.77
N GLN A 171 36.04 2.49 -0.85
CA GLN A 171 36.14 1.23 -1.58
C GLN A 171 35.36 0.15 -0.83
N GLY A 172 34.07 0.00 -1.13
CA GLY A 172 33.21 -1.00 -0.47
C GLY A 172 31.71 -0.92 -0.77
N ASP A 173 31.20 0.20 -1.29
CA ASP A 173 29.78 0.35 -1.60
C ASP A 173 29.43 -0.30 -2.95
N THR A 174 28.56 -1.31 -2.95
CA THR A 174 27.95 -1.86 -4.16
C THR A 174 26.60 -1.20 -4.40
N TYR A 175 26.57 -0.18 -5.27
CA TYR A 175 25.35 0.22 -5.94
C TYR A 175 24.94 -0.87 -6.93
N THR A 176 23.70 -1.32 -6.87
CA THR A 176 23.11 -2.11 -7.96
C THR A 176 22.29 -1.17 -8.84
N ASP A 177 22.59 -1.10 -10.14
CA ASP A 177 21.82 -0.31 -11.10
C ASP A 177 20.91 -1.24 -11.93
N ASP A 178 19.69 -0.79 -12.23
CA ASP A 178 18.86 -1.38 -13.30
C ASP A 178 19.24 -0.66 -14.58
N GLU A 179 19.66 -1.40 -15.61
CA GLU A 179 20.32 -0.84 -16.78
C GLU A 179 19.66 -1.30 -18.08
N VAL A 180 19.44 -0.34 -18.98
CA VAL A 180 18.98 -0.57 -20.35
C VAL A 180 20.15 -0.37 -21.30
N ASN A 181 20.58 -1.45 -21.93
CA ASN A 181 21.64 -1.45 -22.93
C ASN A 181 21.18 -0.89 -24.28
N ASN A 182 22.10 -0.27 -25.02
CA ASN A 182 21.89 0.25 -26.38
C ASN A 182 20.70 1.22 -26.50
N PHE A 183 20.46 2.01 -25.44
CA PHE A 183 19.41 3.03 -25.39
C PHE A 183 19.71 4.23 -26.33
N ASN A 184 20.82 4.16 -27.05
CA ASN A 184 21.31 5.14 -28.02
C ASN A 184 20.89 4.86 -29.46
N THR A 185 20.34 3.67 -29.70
CA THR A 185 20.02 3.22 -31.05
C THR A 185 18.82 3.94 -31.66
N GLY A 186 18.02 4.64 -30.84
CA GLY A 186 17.33 5.92 -31.13
C GLY A 186 16.55 6.09 -32.43
N LYS A 187 16.42 5.05 -33.24
CA LYS A 187 15.61 5.07 -34.43
C LYS A 187 14.26 4.60 -33.98
N TYR A 188 13.35 5.56 -33.96
CA TYR A 188 11.98 5.36 -34.39
C TYR A 188 11.98 4.66 -35.76
N SER A 189 12.32 3.37 -35.79
CA SER A 189 12.50 2.58 -37.01
C SER A 189 11.17 1.99 -37.44
N GLY A 190 10.06 2.71 -37.27
CA GLY A 190 8.71 2.21 -37.52
C GLY A 190 8.29 0.99 -36.67
N ASN A 191 9.21 0.40 -35.91
CA ASN A 191 8.98 -0.67 -34.95
C ASN A 191 8.99 -0.08 -33.54
N ALA A 192 7.80 0.10 -32.99
CA ALA A 192 7.51 0.73 -31.70
C ALA A 192 7.99 -0.05 -30.46
N GLU A 193 8.95 -0.96 -30.63
CA GLU A 193 9.45 -1.89 -29.61
C GLU A 193 10.84 -1.51 -29.08
N GLN A 194 11.63 -0.70 -29.81
CA GLN A 194 13.03 -0.41 -29.45
C GLN A 194 13.23 0.83 -28.56
N GLY A 195 12.23 1.70 -28.47
CA GLY A 195 12.29 2.94 -27.69
C GLY A 195 11.58 2.89 -26.34
N CYS A 196 11.00 1.74 -25.95
CA CYS A 196 10.22 1.59 -24.73
C CYS A 196 10.70 0.37 -23.93
N MET A 197 11.15 0.56 -22.70
CA MET A 197 11.72 -0.51 -21.86
C MET A 197 11.11 -0.47 -20.46
N LEU A 198 10.84 -1.64 -19.88
CA LEU A 198 10.42 -1.76 -18.48
C LEU A 198 11.65 -1.74 -17.58
N MET A 199 11.70 -0.77 -16.67
CA MET A 199 12.58 -0.75 -15.50
C MET A 199 11.85 -1.49 -14.37
N PHE A 200 12.48 -2.48 -13.76
CA PHE A 200 11.84 -3.36 -12.78
C PHE A 200 12.61 -3.37 -11.47
N ASN A 201 11.91 -3.10 -10.35
CA ASN A 201 12.52 -2.91 -9.03
C ASN A 201 13.62 -1.84 -9.02
N SER A 202 13.46 -0.83 -9.87
CA SER A 202 14.37 0.30 -10.07
C SER A 202 13.99 1.49 -9.19
N SER A 203 14.50 2.68 -9.49
CA SER A 203 14.14 3.93 -8.82
C SER A 203 14.36 5.12 -9.75
N THR A 204 13.34 5.95 -9.95
CA THR A 204 13.49 7.23 -10.66
C THR A 204 14.16 8.32 -9.80
N SER A 205 14.71 7.96 -8.63
CA SER A 205 15.37 8.89 -7.71
C SER A 205 16.79 9.26 -8.10
N ASP A 206 17.43 8.47 -8.97
CA ASP A 206 18.71 8.83 -9.54
C ASP A 206 18.91 8.16 -10.89
N TRP A 207 19.45 8.92 -11.82
CA TRP A 207 19.63 8.53 -13.21
C TRP A 207 21.11 8.64 -13.55
N SER A 208 21.56 7.70 -14.37
CA SER A 208 22.93 7.64 -14.83
C SER A 208 22.98 7.08 -16.24
N PHE A 209 24.13 7.27 -16.89
CA PHE A 209 24.38 6.67 -18.19
C PHE A 209 25.84 6.27 -18.34
N LYS A 210 26.13 5.27 -19.19
CA LYS A 210 27.49 5.05 -19.67
C LYS A 210 27.71 5.83 -20.95
N THR A 211 28.79 6.58 -20.99
CA THR A 211 29.30 7.14 -22.24
C THR A 211 30.22 6.13 -22.93
N SER A 212 30.16 6.09 -24.26
CA SER A 212 31.12 5.39 -25.12
C SER A 212 32.49 6.06 -25.12
N GLN A 213 32.54 7.32 -24.69
CA GLN A 213 33.75 8.08 -24.45
C GLN A 213 34.23 7.83 -23.01
N SER A 214 35.40 8.32 -22.64
CA SER A 214 35.95 8.13 -21.28
C SER A 214 35.99 6.65 -20.84
N GLY A 215 36.35 5.74 -21.75
CA GLY A 215 36.56 4.32 -21.45
C GLY A 215 35.33 3.57 -20.93
N GLY A 216 34.11 4.02 -21.25
CA GLY A 216 32.90 3.33 -20.81
C GLY A 216 32.48 3.67 -19.37
N GLN A 217 32.98 4.78 -18.81
CA GLN A 217 32.66 5.16 -17.43
C GLN A 217 31.17 5.53 -17.27
N ARG A 218 30.63 5.19 -16.10
CA ARG A 218 29.27 5.55 -15.68
C ARG A 218 29.29 6.98 -15.15
N ILE A 219 28.38 7.79 -15.63
CA ILE A 219 28.18 9.16 -15.18
C ILE A 219 26.87 9.17 -14.40
N TYR A 220 26.99 9.47 -13.10
CA TYR A 220 25.87 9.66 -12.19
C TYR A 220 25.52 11.14 -12.11
N GLY A 221 24.24 11.47 -11.97
CA GLY A 221 23.77 12.86 -12.03
C GLY A 221 23.62 13.35 -13.48
N HIS A 222 23.65 14.66 -13.66
CA HIS A 222 23.49 15.35 -14.96
C HIS A 222 22.11 15.11 -15.59
N TRP A 223 21.09 15.07 -14.74
CA TRP A 223 19.71 14.92 -15.16
C TRP A 223 18.80 15.97 -14.54
N ARG A 224 17.70 16.24 -15.23
CA ARG A 224 16.62 17.13 -14.81
C ARG A 224 15.30 16.42 -15.06
N MET A 225 14.38 16.51 -14.12
CA MET A 225 13.04 15.93 -14.26
C MET A 225 12.00 17.05 -14.29
N GLU A 226 10.98 16.88 -15.12
CA GLU A 226 9.89 17.85 -15.28
C GLU A 226 8.54 17.14 -15.38
N LYS A 227 7.49 17.81 -14.87
CA LYS A 227 6.10 17.40 -15.07
C LYS A 227 5.46 18.29 -16.13
N ILE A 228 5.13 17.72 -17.29
CA ILE A 228 4.61 18.43 -18.46
C ILE A 228 3.28 17.78 -18.84
N ASN A 229 2.20 18.57 -18.88
CA ASN A 229 0.85 18.08 -19.25
C ASN A 229 0.41 16.82 -18.48
N GLY A 230 0.75 16.74 -17.19
CA GLY A 230 0.39 15.62 -16.32
C GLY A 230 1.32 14.40 -16.37
N ASN A 231 2.27 14.34 -17.31
CA ASN A 231 3.26 13.26 -17.46
C ASN A 231 4.63 13.67 -16.91
N TYR A 232 5.47 12.69 -16.59
CA TYR A 232 6.83 12.89 -16.07
C TYR A 232 7.88 12.60 -17.13
N TYR A 233 8.88 13.47 -17.21
CA TYR A 233 9.98 13.35 -18.17
C TYR A 233 11.32 13.61 -17.50
N VAL A 234 12.36 12.95 -17.99
CA VAL A 234 13.74 13.14 -17.56
C VAL A 234 14.58 13.49 -18.78
N GLY A 235 15.28 14.61 -18.69
CA GLY A 235 16.33 15.01 -19.60
C GLY A 235 17.70 14.69 -19.01
N LEU A 236 18.65 14.26 -19.83
CA LEU A 236 20.05 14.03 -19.47
C LEU A 236 20.96 14.94 -20.29
N ASP A 237 22.08 15.33 -19.68
CA ASP A 237 23.13 16.22 -20.19
C ASP A 237 24.45 15.45 -20.21
N HIS A 238 25.02 15.29 -21.41
CA HIS A 238 26.23 14.49 -21.62
C HIS A 238 27.48 15.23 -21.15
N GLU A 239 28.37 14.51 -20.48
CA GLU A 239 29.73 14.97 -20.22
C GLU A 239 30.69 13.84 -20.57
N ALA A 240 31.90 14.17 -21.01
CA ALA A 240 32.99 13.22 -21.14
C ALA A 240 34.32 13.91 -20.85
N TRP A 241 35.23 13.20 -20.19
CA TRP A 241 36.59 13.66 -19.94
C TRP A 241 37.61 12.84 -20.73
N ARG A 242 38.68 13.50 -21.14
CA ARG A 242 39.83 12.82 -21.75
C ARG A 242 40.52 11.92 -20.71
N GLN A 243 40.80 10.67 -21.09
CA GLN A 243 41.58 9.74 -20.26
C GLN A 243 43.10 9.89 -20.47
N ALA A 244 43.52 10.36 -21.65
CA ALA A 244 44.91 10.59 -22.00
C ALA A 244 45.06 11.81 -22.93
N PRO A 245 46.26 12.44 -23.01
CA PRO A 245 46.49 13.59 -23.89
C PRO A 245 46.20 13.33 -25.37
N ALA A 246 46.34 12.08 -25.83
CA ALA A 246 46.03 11.67 -27.21
C ALA A 246 44.52 11.68 -27.53
N ASN A 247 43.65 11.77 -26.52
CA ASN A 247 42.20 11.66 -26.62
C ASN A 247 41.51 13.03 -26.43
N ALA A 248 42.20 14.13 -26.77
CA ALA A 248 41.67 15.48 -26.56
C ALA A 248 40.31 15.74 -27.25
N ASN A 249 40.01 15.01 -28.33
CA ASN A 249 38.74 15.11 -29.06
C ASN A 249 37.57 14.34 -28.42
N GLU A 250 37.82 13.63 -27.32
CA GLU A 250 36.82 12.88 -26.55
C GLU A 250 36.30 13.66 -25.34
N GLU A 251 36.81 14.88 -25.09
CA GLU A 251 36.31 15.76 -24.04
C GLU A 251 35.04 16.46 -24.51
N ASP A 252 33.98 16.35 -23.71
CA ASP A 252 32.70 16.98 -23.94
C ASP A 252 32.24 17.62 -22.64
N LYS A 253 31.92 18.91 -22.67
CA LYS A 253 31.56 19.67 -21.47
C LYS A 253 30.06 19.86 -21.43
N ARG A 254 29.51 19.74 -20.23
CA ARG A 254 28.11 20.04 -19.94
C ARG A 254 27.71 21.41 -20.47
N ASP A 255 26.61 21.46 -21.20
CA ASP A 255 25.98 22.72 -21.64
C ASP A 255 24.80 23.12 -20.75
N PHE A 256 24.41 22.24 -19.82
CA PHE A 256 23.27 22.34 -18.91
C PHE A 256 21.91 22.40 -19.63
N ILE A 257 21.88 21.92 -20.88
CA ILE A 257 20.69 21.71 -21.69
C ILE A 257 20.45 20.19 -21.72
N TYR A 258 19.44 19.74 -20.98
CA TYR A 258 19.19 18.32 -20.72
C TYR A 258 18.43 17.66 -21.88
N ASN A 259 18.93 17.84 -23.11
CA ASN A 259 18.31 17.35 -24.34
C ASN A 259 19.15 16.29 -25.08
N ASP A 260 20.26 15.82 -24.49
CA ASP A 260 21.07 14.77 -25.11
C ASP A 260 20.34 13.43 -25.13
N TRP A 261 19.62 13.11 -24.05
CA TRP A 261 18.51 12.17 -24.03
C TRP A 261 17.32 12.80 -23.31
N ILE A 262 16.11 12.59 -23.85
CA ILE A 262 14.87 12.89 -23.15
C ILE A 262 14.01 11.64 -23.10
N ILE A 263 13.50 11.33 -21.93
CA ILE A 263 12.79 10.09 -21.61
C ILE A 263 11.47 10.44 -20.95
N LYS A 264 10.38 9.81 -21.37
CA LYS A 264 9.11 9.79 -20.65
C LYS A 264 9.11 8.63 -19.68
N ILE A 265 8.65 8.91 -18.46
CA ILE A 265 8.39 7.92 -17.44
C ILE A 265 6.90 7.58 -17.49
N VAL A 266 6.58 6.31 -17.69
CA VAL A 266 5.20 5.82 -17.58
C VAL A 266 5.14 4.78 -16.47
N PRO A 267 4.31 4.97 -15.43
CA PRO A 267 4.10 3.95 -14.41
C PRO A 267 3.63 2.63 -15.07
N GLY A 268 4.25 1.52 -14.70
CA GLY A 268 3.68 0.19 -14.99
C GLY A 268 2.40 -0.09 -14.16
N VAL A 269 1.64 -1.12 -14.51
CA VAL A 269 0.51 -1.58 -13.67
C VAL A 269 1.01 -2.07 -12.31
N GLY A 270 0.46 -1.55 -11.21
CA GLY A 270 0.93 -1.85 -9.86
C GLY A 270 2.20 -1.09 -9.45
N THR A 271 2.53 -0.01 -10.16
CA THR A 271 3.67 0.85 -9.80
C THR A 271 3.42 1.61 -8.51
N ILE A 272 4.41 1.52 -7.64
CA ILE A 272 4.50 2.23 -6.38
C ILE A 272 5.02 3.65 -6.66
N ILE A 273 4.23 4.67 -6.32
CA ILE A 273 4.64 6.09 -6.35
C ILE A 273 5.04 6.49 -4.93
N GLU A 274 6.27 6.94 -4.75
CA GLU A 274 6.78 7.45 -3.45
C GLU A 274 6.36 8.92 -3.19
N PRO A 275 6.24 9.37 -1.91
CA PRO A 275 6.54 8.61 -0.70
C PRO A 275 5.55 7.45 -0.52
N GLU A 276 6.09 6.25 -0.30
CA GLU A 276 5.45 4.95 -0.23
C GLU A 276 4.35 4.97 0.85
N ARG A 277 3.14 5.47 0.54
CA ARG A 277 1.97 5.31 1.38
C ARG A 277 1.28 4.00 0.97
N TYR A 278 1.60 2.92 1.67
CA TYR A 278 0.79 1.70 1.55
C TYR A 278 -0.44 1.88 2.39
N THR A 279 -1.56 2.11 1.74
CA THR A 279 -2.86 2.16 2.38
C THR A 279 -3.63 0.89 2.06
N VAL A 280 -4.13 0.25 3.10
CA VAL A 280 -5.16 -0.78 3.00
C VAL A 280 -6.37 -0.29 3.77
N ARG A 281 -7.56 -0.54 3.23
CA ARG A 281 -8.79 -0.34 3.96
C ARG A 281 -9.13 -1.61 4.72
N ILE A 282 -9.45 -1.46 5.98
CA ILE A 282 -9.95 -2.53 6.83
C ILE A 282 -11.41 -2.20 7.13
N ILE A 283 -12.28 -3.14 6.79
CA ILE A 283 -13.72 -3.12 7.07
C ILE A 283 -14.01 -4.19 8.12
N CYS A 284 -14.91 -3.93 9.06
CA CYS A 284 -15.09 -4.77 10.24
C CYS A 284 -16.56 -4.93 10.64
N GLU A 285 -16.81 -6.04 11.33
CA GLU A 285 -18.04 -6.38 12.04
C GLU A 285 -17.77 -6.44 13.55
N ASP A 286 -18.69 -5.97 14.38
CA ASP A 286 -18.60 -5.88 15.84
C ASP A 286 -19.00 -7.17 16.57
N LEU A 287 -19.12 -8.28 15.83
CA LEU A 287 -19.56 -9.61 16.29
C LEU A 287 -21.02 -9.72 16.72
N MET A 288 -21.82 -8.66 16.57
CA MET A 288 -23.25 -8.70 16.90
C MET A 288 -24.14 -9.15 15.73
N ALA A 289 -23.55 -9.29 14.54
CA ALA A 289 -24.23 -9.81 13.37
C ALA A 289 -24.85 -11.19 13.61
N SER A 290 -26.14 -11.30 13.30
CA SER A 290 -26.95 -12.49 13.60
C SER A 290 -27.64 -13.12 12.38
N ASN A 291 -27.60 -12.43 11.24
CA ASN A 291 -28.25 -12.82 9.98
C ASN A 291 -27.58 -12.12 8.79
N SER A 292 -27.89 -12.54 7.55
CA SER A 292 -27.19 -12.03 6.35
C SER A 292 -27.32 -10.52 6.12
N SER A 293 -28.43 -9.89 6.54
CA SER A 293 -28.62 -8.44 6.40
C SER A 293 -27.91 -7.61 7.46
N ASP A 294 -27.31 -8.26 8.45
CA ASP A 294 -26.51 -7.62 9.50
C ASP A 294 -25.04 -7.48 9.11
N PHE A 295 -24.60 -8.21 8.06
CA PHE A 295 -23.22 -8.20 7.60
C PHE A 295 -23.00 -7.13 6.51
N ASP A 296 -22.73 -5.90 6.92
CA ASP A 296 -22.40 -4.78 6.03
C ASP A 296 -20.92 -4.34 6.12
N PHE A 297 -20.20 -4.85 7.14
CA PHE A 297 -18.80 -4.58 7.47
C PHE A 297 -18.49 -3.08 7.67
N ASN A 298 -19.46 -2.28 8.11
CA ASN A 298 -19.25 -0.85 8.35
C ASN A 298 -19.14 -0.46 9.84
N ASP A 299 -19.18 -1.44 10.76
CA ASP A 299 -19.10 -1.19 12.20
C ASP A 299 -17.84 -0.40 12.58
N VAL A 300 -16.74 -0.69 11.90
CA VAL A 300 -15.66 0.28 11.72
C VAL A 300 -15.05 0.11 10.34
N VAL A 301 -14.77 1.25 9.69
CA VAL A 301 -14.02 1.30 8.44
C VAL A 301 -12.85 2.23 8.64
N PHE A 302 -11.64 1.78 8.31
CA PHE A 302 -10.47 2.64 8.39
C PHE A 302 -9.39 2.29 7.38
N ASP A 303 -8.65 3.31 6.98
CA ASP A 303 -7.49 3.20 6.13
C ASP A 303 -6.23 3.14 7.02
N ALA A 304 -5.60 1.96 7.06
CA ALA A 304 -4.30 1.78 7.70
C ALA A 304 -3.20 2.11 6.69
N SER A 305 -2.39 3.12 7.01
CA SER A 305 -1.35 3.62 6.15
C SER A 305 0.03 3.48 6.80
N TYR A 306 0.93 2.81 6.09
CA TYR A 306 2.36 2.85 6.36
C TYR A 306 3.02 3.81 5.37
N VAL A 307 3.90 4.68 5.85
CA VAL A 307 4.75 5.53 5.01
C VAL A 307 6.20 5.07 5.15
N LYS A 308 6.84 4.64 4.07
CA LYS A 308 8.26 4.23 4.13
C LYS A 308 9.15 5.37 4.62
N GLY A 309 10.09 5.01 5.50
CA GLY A 309 10.98 5.96 6.17
C GLY A 309 10.38 6.64 7.39
N GLN A 310 9.09 6.42 7.69
CA GLN A 310 8.46 6.90 8.92
C GLN A 310 8.40 5.81 9.99
N THR A 311 8.40 6.24 11.25
CA THR A 311 8.36 5.38 12.44
C THR A 311 6.95 5.21 13.01
N LYS A 312 5.94 5.78 12.34
CA LYS A 312 4.56 5.85 12.82
C LYS A 312 3.60 5.16 11.84
N THR A 313 2.50 4.64 12.37
CA THR A 313 1.37 4.15 11.58
C THR A 313 0.27 5.20 11.59
N TYR A 314 -0.29 5.50 10.42
CA TYR A 314 -1.40 6.45 10.29
C TYR A 314 -2.68 5.70 10.04
N ILE A 315 -3.68 5.99 10.85
CA ILE A 315 -5.01 5.41 10.74
C ILE A 315 -5.97 6.55 10.43
N THR A 316 -6.66 6.43 9.31
CA THR A 316 -7.74 7.36 8.93
C THR A 316 -9.05 6.59 9.04
N VAL A 317 -9.79 6.85 10.12
CA VAL A 317 -11.08 6.21 10.38
C VAL A 317 -12.14 6.89 9.52
N LYS A 318 -12.86 6.08 8.77
CA LYS A 318 -13.83 6.47 7.74
C LYS A 318 -15.26 6.39 8.24
N ALA A 319 -15.59 5.37 9.03
CA ALA A 319 -16.94 5.15 9.55
C ALA A 319 -16.90 4.47 10.93
N ALA A 320 -17.99 4.64 11.68
CA ALA A 320 -18.26 4.00 12.95
C ALA A 320 -19.75 3.59 12.99
N GLY A 321 -20.05 2.33 12.69
CA GLY A 321 -21.38 1.71 12.75
C GLY A 321 -21.62 0.86 14.01
N GLY A 322 -20.53 0.52 14.73
CA GLY A 322 -20.60 -0.42 15.84
C GLY A 322 -21.57 0.04 16.93
N THR A 323 -22.45 -0.87 17.35
CA THR A 323 -23.46 -0.55 18.38
C THR A 323 -22.92 -0.68 19.80
N ILE A 324 -21.75 -1.31 19.94
CA ILE A 324 -21.00 -1.49 21.19
C ILE A 324 -19.63 -0.80 21.08
N PRO A 325 -18.94 -0.52 22.21
CA PRO A 325 -17.63 0.12 22.18
C PRO A 325 -16.61 -0.68 21.38
N LEU A 326 -16.03 -0.06 20.36
CA LEU A 326 -15.03 -0.63 19.48
C LEU A 326 -13.76 0.21 19.53
N TYR A 327 -12.61 -0.44 19.56
CA TYR A 327 -11.31 0.19 19.76
C TYR A 327 -10.32 -0.20 18.68
N ILE A 328 -9.55 0.79 18.20
CA ILE A 328 -8.36 0.58 17.37
C ILE A 328 -7.13 0.88 18.22
N GLU A 329 -6.32 -0.14 18.49
CA GLU A 329 -5.09 -0.01 19.29
C GLU A 329 -5.36 0.68 20.65
N GLY A 330 -6.50 0.34 21.27
CA GLY A 330 -6.95 0.89 22.56
C GLY A 330 -7.67 2.24 22.49
N ASN A 331 -7.85 2.83 21.31
CA ASN A 331 -8.56 4.09 21.12
C ASN A 331 -10.01 3.83 20.70
N GLU A 332 -10.98 4.30 21.49
CA GLU A 332 -12.41 4.12 21.18
C GLU A 332 -12.78 4.92 19.93
N VAL A 333 -13.45 4.25 18.99
CA VAL A 333 -13.67 4.76 17.63
C VAL A 333 -14.60 5.96 17.59
N HIS A 334 -15.72 5.95 18.32
CA HIS A 334 -16.65 7.09 18.35
C HIS A 334 -16.01 8.31 19.00
N LYS A 335 -15.15 8.09 20.00
CA LYS A 335 -14.37 9.13 20.67
C LYS A 335 -13.42 9.84 19.71
N LEU A 336 -12.78 9.12 18.78
CA LEU A 336 -11.92 9.75 17.77
C LEU A 336 -12.69 10.76 16.92
N PHE A 337 -13.91 10.42 16.51
CA PHE A 337 -14.78 11.35 15.80
C PHE A 337 -15.27 12.48 16.72
N GLN A 338 -15.70 12.17 17.95
CA GLN A 338 -16.17 13.18 18.90
C GLN A 338 -15.09 14.23 19.21
N ASP A 339 -13.83 13.81 19.40
CA ASP A 339 -12.73 14.71 19.69
C ASP A 339 -12.40 15.62 18.49
N GLN A 340 -12.56 15.13 17.26
CA GLN A 340 -12.32 15.90 16.04
C GLN A 340 -13.52 16.76 15.62
N TYR A 341 -14.74 16.32 15.94
CA TYR A 341 -16.03 16.91 15.56
C TYR A 341 -16.94 17.11 16.80
N PRO A 342 -16.53 17.91 17.80
CA PRO A 342 -17.20 17.98 19.11
C PRO A 342 -18.60 18.59 19.10
N ASN A 343 -19.00 19.23 18.00
CA ASN A 343 -20.30 19.91 17.88
C ASN A 343 -21.34 19.10 17.10
N ASP A 344 -20.99 17.92 16.58
CA ASP A 344 -21.85 17.11 15.71
C ASP A 344 -22.71 16.09 16.47
N GLY A 345 -22.83 16.25 17.79
CA GLY A 345 -23.75 15.46 18.61
C GLY A 345 -23.39 13.99 18.74
N ILE A 346 -22.12 13.64 18.54
CA ILE A 346 -21.63 12.26 18.59
C ILE A 346 -21.73 11.70 20.00
N ILE A 347 -22.49 10.61 20.13
CA ILE A 347 -22.69 9.83 21.36
C ILE A 347 -21.83 8.56 21.26
N LEU A 348 -21.02 8.33 22.30
CA LEU A 348 -20.23 7.11 22.44
C LEU A 348 -21.13 5.93 22.85
N PRO A 349 -20.87 4.72 22.35
CA PRO A 349 -21.52 3.53 22.86
C PRO A 349 -21.12 3.26 24.32
N ALA A 350 -22.06 2.74 25.10
CA ALA A 350 -21.87 2.32 26.48
C ALA A 350 -22.92 1.27 26.85
N ASP A 351 -22.88 0.71 28.07
CA ASP A 351 -23.87 -0.27 28.52
C ASP A 351 -25.31 0.28 28.36
N GLY A 352 -26.07 -0.32 27.44
CA GLY A 352 -27.45 0.08 27.12
C GLY A 352 -27.61 1.34 26.28
N VAL A 353 -26.51 1.93 25.80
CA VAL A 353 -26.51 3.12 24.92
C VAL A 353 -25.81 2.76 23.62
N LYS A 354 -26.55 2.86 22.51
CA LYS A 354 -25.96 2.68 21.17
C LYS A 354 -25.14 3.91 20.79
N GLY A 355 -24.00 3.66 20.15
CA GLY A 355 -23.22 4.71 19.50
C GLY A 355 -24.01 5.44 18.42
N THR A 356 -23.58 6.65 18.10
CA THR A 356 -24.08 7.37 16.91
C THR A 356 -23.53 6.68 15.67
N MET A 357 -24.39 6.35 14.71
CA MET A 357 -23.95 5.85 13.40
C MET A 357 -23.25 6.97 12.64
N ILE A 358 -21.96 6.81 12.34
CA ILE A 358 -21.13 7.83 11.68
C ILE A 358 -20.68 7.32 10.31
N ASN A 359 -21.01 8.05 9.25
CA ASN A 359 -20.61 7.77 7.86
C ASN A 359 -21.03 6.37 7.35
N THR A 360 -22.06 5.76 7.95
CA THR A 360 -22.65 4.49 7.49
C THR A 360 -23.88 4.69 6.62
N ARG A 361 -24.26 5.95 6.33
CA ARG A 361 -25.48 6.31 5.59
C ARG A 361 -26.77 5.83 6.28
N ALA A 362 -26.69 5.51 7.58
CA ALA A 362 -27.84 5.13 8.39
C ALA A 362 -28.87 6.27 8.48
N THR A 363 -30.15 5.91 8.48
CA THR A 363 -31.21 6.89 8.77
C THR A 363 -31.08 7.39 10.20
N GLY A 364 -30.88 8.71 10.36
CA GLY A 364 -30.65 9.32 11.67
C GLY A 364 -29.20 9.22 12.18
N GLY A 365 -28.27 8.76 11.32
CA GLY A 365 -26.84 8.87 11.55
C GLY A 365 -26.30 10.27 11.28
N VAL A 366 -25.00 10.44 11.50
CA VAL A 366 -24.23 11.67 11.29
C VAL A 366 -23.23 11.45 10.17
N GLU A 367 -23.11 12.42 9.26
CA GLU A 367 -22.13 12.41 8.16
C GLU A 367 -21.11 13.54 8.39
N VAL A 368 -19.85 13.18 8.62
CA VAL A 368 -18.72 14.08 8.90
C VAL A 368 -17.48 13.66 8.11
N GLY A 369 -16.42 14.47 8.16
CA GLY A 369 -15.13 14.06 7.58
C GLY A 369 -14.48 12.91 8.36
N ASP A 370 -13.39 12.37 7.83
CA ASP A 370 -12.62 11.29 8.47
C ASP A 370 -12.04 11.71 9.84
N ALA A 371 -11.87 10.74 10.74
CA ALA A 371 -11.09 10.92 11.97
C ALA A 371 -9.65 10.40 11.82
N THR A 372 -8.68 11.05 12.46
CA THR A 372 -7.26 10.65 12.38
C THR A 372 -6.73 10.10 13.69
N LEU A 373 -6.06 8.96 13.62
CA LEU A 373 -5.29 8.37 14.71
C LEU A 373 -3.84 8.15 14.25
N ILE A 374 -2.88 8.62 15.04
CA ILE A 374 -1.44 8.41 14.79
C ILE A 374 -0.92 7.49 15.88
N ILE A 375 -0.29 6.39 15.47
CA ILE A 375 0.34 5.44 16.37
C ILE A 375 1.85 5.63 16.30
N ASP A 376 2.49 5.87 17.44
CA ASP A 376 3.93 6.10 17.58
C ASP A 376 4.78 4.82 17.46
N ARG A 377 4.37 3.90 16.58
CA ARG A 377 5.14 2.73 16.12
C ARG A 377 4.64 2.26 14.76
N ILE A 378 5.49 1.53 14.04
CA ILE A 378 5.09 0.81 12.83
C ILE A 378 4.34 -0.46 13.23
N ILE A 379 3.12 -0.61 12.73
CA ILE A 379 2.30 -1.80 12.87
C ILE A 379 1.89 -2.19 11.46
N ALA A 380 2.05 -3.46 11.11
CA ALA A 380 1.51 -3.95 9.87
C ALA A 380 -0.02 -3.94 9.93
N PRO A 381 -0.74 -3.65 8.83
CA PRO A 381 -2.20 -3.55 8.90
C PRO A 381 -2.91 -4.80 9.45
N TRP A 382 -2.37 -6.00 9.22
CA TRP A 382 -2.91 -7.24 9.76
C TRP A 382 -2.70 -7.38 11.28
N ASP A 383 -1.65 -6.74 11.82
CA ASP A 383 -1.29 -6.75 13.24
C ASP A 383 -1.98 -5.62 14.04
N ILE A 384 -2.73 -4.73 13.38
CA ILE A 384 -3.51 -3.70 14.08
C ILE A 384 -4.57 -4.40 14.94
N ALA A 385 -4.46 -4.18 16.25
CA ALA A 385 -5.39 -4.67 17.24
C ALA A 385 -6.71 -3.91 17.12
N ILE A 386 -7.77 -4.68 16.91
CA ILE A 386 -9.15 -4.18 16.90
C ILE A 386 -9.91 -5.02 17.91
N THR A 387 -10.61 -4.36 18.82
CA THR A 387 -11.32 -5.03 19.91
C THR A 387 -12.67 -4.39 20.14
N ILE A 388 -13.65 -5.19 20.52
CA ILE A 388 -14.92 -4.71 21.07
C ILE A 388 -14.90 -4.85 22.60
N ASN A 389 -15.70 -4.05 23.29
CA ASN A 389 -16.07 -4.29 24.69
C ASN A 389 -17.53 -4.71 24.75
N ASN A 390 -17.78 -5.97 25.12
CA ASN A 390 -19.12 -6.50 25.29
C ASN A 390 -19.37 -6.79 26.78
N GLY A 391 -20.11 -5.91 27.45
CA GLY A 391 -20.48 -6.06 28.86
C GLY A 391 -19.26 -6.20 29.80
N GLY A 392 -18.21 -5.42 29.55
CA GLY A 392 -16.96 -5.42 30.32
C GLY A 392 -15.90 -6.40 29.82
N THR A 393 -16.24 -7.33 28.92
CA THR A 393 -15.29 -8.29 28.33
C THR A 393 -14.72 -7.73 27.03
N THR A 394 -13.39 -7.71 26.93
CA THR A 394 -12.69 -7.25 25.72
C THR A 394 -12.48 -8.42 24.76
N ILE A 395 -13.02 -8.31 23.54
CA ILE A 395 -12.97 -9.39 22.55
C ILE A 395 -12.23 -8.89 21.30
N PRO A 396 -11.17 -9.57 20.83
CA PRO A 396 -10.47 -9.18 19.61
C PRO A 396 -11.27 -9.55 18.36
N LEU A 397 -11.31 -8.64 17.38
CA LEU A 397 -11.82 -8.95 16.04
C LEU A 397 -10.74 -9.67 15.24
N LYS A 398 -11.07 -10.87 14.77
CA LYS A 398 -10.12 -11.80 14.13
C LYS A 398 -10.40 -11.99 12.64
N ALA A 399 -9.36 -12.43 11.94
CA ALA A 399 -9.40 -12.87 10.55
C ALA A 399 -8.48 -14.09 10.42
N GLU A 400 -8.81 -15.16 11.14
CA GLU A 400 -8.03 -16.40 11.10
C GLU A 400 -8.20 -17.08 9.74
N VAL A 401 -7.10 -17.62 9.20
CA VAL A 401 -7.11 -18.23 7.87
C VAL A 401 -8.05 -19.44 7.87
N GLY A 402 -9.02 -19.44 6.96
CA GLY A 402 -10.02 -20.51 6.82
C GLY A 402 -11.14 -20.51 7.86
N SER A 403 -11.25 -19.46 8.68
CA SER A 403 -12.35 -19.26 9.64
C SER A 403 -13.14 -18.00 9.29
N PRO A 404 -14.41 -17.86 9.73
CA PRO A 404 -15.16 -16.61 9.58
C PRO A 404 -14.36 -15.39 10.02
N ALA A 405 -14.48 -14.30 9.28
CA ALA A 405 -13.77 -13.06 9.56
C ALA A 405 -14.70 -12.00 10.15
N ALA A 406 -14.20 -11.32 11.18
CA ALA A 406 -14.76 -10.09 11.71
C ALA A 406 -14.05 -8.83 11.16
N LYS A 407 -12.98 -9.02 10.39
CA LYS A 407 -12.29 -7.94 9.68
C LYS A 407 -11.78 -8.42 8.32
N ILE A 408 -11.87 -7.57 7.30
CA ILE A 408 -11.46 -7.88 5.92
C ILE A 408 -10.59 -6.76 5.39
N ALA A 409 -9.50 -7.10 4.70
CA ALA A 409 -8.63 -6.14 4.03
C ALA A 409 -9.04 -5.95 2.56
N VAL A 410 -9.34 -4.71 2.19
CA VAL A 410 -9.77 -4.31 0.84
C VAL A 410 -8.93 -3.19 0.24
N ASN A 411 -9.11 -2.90 -1.05
CA ASN A 411 -8.52 -1.71 -1.68
C ASN A 411 -9.12 -0.43 -1.04
N PRO A 412 -8.34 0.64 -0.78
CA PRO A 412 -8.88 1.92 -0.32
C PRO A 412 -9.94 2.57 -1.23
N SER A 413 -10.04 2.14 -2.49
CA SER A 413 -11.12 2.55 -3.40
C SER A 413 -12.43 1.81 -3.17
N PHE A 414 -12.46 0.76 -2.35
CA PHE A 414 -13.70 0.04 -2.01
C PHE A 414 -14.62 0.95 -1.22
N ASP A 415 -15.80 1.18 -1.76
CA ASP A 415 -16.85 1.93 -1.09
C ASP A 415 -17.58 0.99 -0.13
N TRP A 416 -17.55 1.28 1.17
CA TRP A 416 -18.22 0.43 2.15
C TRP A 416 -19.73 0.56 2.04
N LEU A 417 -20.42 -0.44 2.57
CA LEU A 417 -21.86 -0.58 2.42
C LEU A 417 -22.61 0.31 3.40
N ASP A 418 -23.84 0.65 3.01
CA ASP A 418 -24.79 1.34 3.88
C ASP A 418 -25.16 0.44 5.07
N GLU A 419 -25.52 1.06 6.20
CA GLU A 419 -26.04 0.40 7.40
C GLU A 419 -27.13 -0.63 7.07
N ARG A 420 -26.93 -1.87 7.53
CA ARG A 420 -27.81 -3.05 7.36
C ARG A 420 -28.00 -3.48 5.91
N ALA A 421 -27.10 -3.08 5.01
CA ALA A 421 -27.10 -3.58 3.65
C ALA A 421 -26.49 -4.98 3.62
N ASP A 422 -27.29 -5.96 3.16
CA ASP A 422 -26.81 -7.32 2.93
C ASP A 422 -25.69 -7.30 1.87
N ILE A 423 -24.46 -7.67 2.29
CA ILE A 423 -23.30 -7.64 1.41
C ILE A 423 -23.44 -8.47 0.14
N THR A 424 -24.25 -9.54 0.16
CA THR A 424 -24.48 -10.36 -1.05
C THR A 424 -25.39 -9.69 -2.06
N LYS A 425 -26.11 -8.63 -1.68
CA LYS A 425 -26.93 -7.85 -2.63
C LYS A 425 -26.10 -6.78 -3.32
N VAL A 426 -25.14 -6.20 -2.62
CA VAL A 426 -24.25 -5.14 -3.15
C VAL A 426 -23.03 -5.75 -3.85
N CYS A 427 -22.48 -6.82 -3.29
CA CYS A 427 -21.37 -7.61 -3.81
C CYS A 427 -21.79 -9.07 -4.02
N PRO A 428 -22.48 -9.40 -5.15
CA PRO A 428 -23.09 -10.72 -5.37
C PRO A 428 -22.14 -11.92 -5.34
N ASN A 429 -20.85 -11.67 -5.60
CA ASN A 429 -19.82 -12.70 -5.61
C ASN A 429 -19.19 -12.95 -4.23
N PHE A 430 -19.62 -12.24 -3.17
CA PHE A 430 -19.00 -12.35 -1.84
C PHE A 430 -19.04 -13.78 -1.28
N SER A 431 -20.20 -14.45 -1.33
CA SER A 431 -20.31 -15.84 -0.86
C SER A 431 -19.43 -16.82 -1.65
N SER A 432 -19.25 -16.57 -2.96
CA SER A 432 -18.32 -17.36 -3.77
C SER A 432 -16.87 -17.10 -3.37
N TYR A 433 -16.51 -15.84 -3.08
CA TYR A 433 -15.18 -15.49 -2.57
C TYR A 433 -14.88 -16.12 -1.21
N VAL A 434 -15.86 -16.17 -0.29
CA VAL A 434 -15.70 -16.86 1.00
C VAL A 434 -15.21 -18.30 0.80
N GLN A 435 -15.75 -19.00 -0.19
CA GLN A 435 -15.46 -20.41 -0.49
C GLN A 435 -14.31 -20.63 -1.50
N ASP A 436 -13.88 -19.60 -2.22
CA ASP A 436 -12.80 -19.64 -3.22
C ASP A 436 -12.07 -18.29 -3.32
N THR A 437 -10.82 -18.24 -2.86
CA THR A 437 -10.00 -17.03 -2.85
C THR A 437 -9.64 -16.48 -4.22
N THR A 438 -9.89 -17.22 -5.31
CA THR A 438 -9.62 -16.77 -6.68
C THR A 438 -10.74 -15.89 -7.26
N VAL A 439 -11.90 -15.84 -6.59
CA VAL A 439 -13.05 -15.04 -7.02
C VAL A 439 -12.83 -13.57 -6.69
N ASN A 440 -12.92 -12.69 -7.69
CA ASN A 440 -13.03 -11.25 -7.44
C ASN A 440 -14.46 -10.89 -6.99
N TRP A 441 -14.60 -10.29 -5.81
CA TRP A 441 -15.89 -10.01 -5.20
C TRP A 441 -16.33 -8.54 -5.21
N TYR A 442 -15.42 -7.60 -5.54
CA TYR A 442 -15.70 -6.16 -5.62
C TYR A 442 -14.94 -5.45 -6.74
#